data_AF-A0A3B8T2L4-F1
#
_entry.id   AF-A0A3B8T2L4-F1
#
_cell.length_a   1.000
_cell.length_b   1.000
_cell.length_c   1.000
_cell.angle_alpha   90.00
_cell.angle_beta   90.00
_cell.angle_gamma   90.00
#
_symmetry.space_group_name_H-M   'P 1'
#
loop_
_entity.id
_entity.type
_entity.pdbx_description
1 polymer ?
#
loop_
_entity_poly.entity_id
_entity_poly.type
_entity_poly.pdbx_seq_one_letter_code
_entity_poly.pdbx_strand_id
1 'polypeptide(L)'
;MNKPTLIMFAVIFSMGLSGNAIAMTKPNAMTMPNAERSVALEQCSAHKLKAVYRIKKTFNGQTIDTSLTLLRDGNTVAHVYPDTQITESWFLNPRNNKVKPTRFFDEHQRAIEYQPEESFTQFDERNWSRRYQLVAQQTLDSLDVEKSEGELCESRIHKKGVNGNLHLVWKNAVQLVESLSVTLPNGLKEEWTLESVSFDMDYIESEFAKRDTYFATDYADVGDDHTDQFLTTMVNLGFVEGGASGFYNVQGEALEGQHGHSH
;
A
#
# COMPACT_ATOMS: atom_id res chain seq x y z
N MET A 1 32.97 41.08 17.64
CA MET A 1 32.18 41.46 16.45
C MET A 1 31.09 40.41 16.30
N ASN A 2 30.05 40.44 17.13
CA ASN A 2 28.88 41.34 17.16
C ASN A 2 27.76 40.86 16.24
N LYS A 3 26.77 40.20 16.85
CA LYS A 3 25.36 40.21 16.39
C LYS A 3 24.82 41.64 16.45
N PRO A 4 23.81 41.96 15.63
CA PRO A 4 22.58 42.55 16.19
C PRO A 4 21.34 41.85 15.57
N THR A 5 20.35 41.40 16.33
CA THR A 5 19.35 42.10 17.15
C THR A 5 18.29 42.86 16.33
N LEU A 6 17.07 42.35 16.51
CA LEU A 6 15.73 42.84 16.18
C LEU A 6 15.55 44.37 16.37
N ILE A 7 14.85 45.02 15.45
CA ILE A 7 14.29 46.37 15.64
C ILE A 7 12.78 46.30 15.46
N MET A 8 12.08 46.47 16.60
CA MET A 8 10.70 46.95 16.67
C MET A 8 10.61 48.36 16.08
N PHE A 9 9.54 48.64 15.35
CA PHE A 9 8.99 49.99 15.25
C PHE A 9 7.62 50.02 15.92
N ALA A 10 7.57 50.70 17.06
CA ALA A 10 6.37 51.28 17.63
C ALA A 10 6.21 52.69 17.06
N VAL A 11 4.98 53.07 16.67
CA VAL A 11 4.58 54.47 16.54
C VAL A 11 3.30 54.67 17.35
N ILE A 12 3.37 55.70 18.19
CA ILE A 12 2.40 56.18 19.18
C ILE A 12 1.69 57.40 18.61
N PHE A 13 0.38 57.52 18.85
CA PHE A 13 -0.38 58.76 19.17
C PHE A 13 -1.86 58.35 19.38
N SER A 14 -2.71 58.84 20.28
CA SER A 14 -2.65 59.67 21.49
C SER A 14 -4.11 59.74 22.02
N MET A 15 -4.31 59.77 23.34
CA MET A 15 -5.37 60.43 24.13
C MET A 15 -6.85 60.44 23.67
N GLY A 16 -7.76 60.09 24.59
CA GLY A 16 -9.09 60.71 24.64
C GLY A 16 -10.22 59.89 25.28
N LEU A 17 -10.60 60.30 26.47
CA LEU A 17 -11.69 59.88 27.37
C LEU A 17 -13.04 59.35 26.81
N SER A 18 -13.55 58.35 27.54
CA SER A 18 -14.92 58.09 28.01
C SER A 18 -16.12 58.20 27.05
N GLY A 19 -16.83 57.09 26.89
CA GLY A 19 -18.21 57.05 26.42
C GLY A 19 -18.83 55.67 26.63
N ASN A 20 -19.96 55.62 27.33
CA ASN A 20 -20.68 54.42 27.76
C ASN A 20 -20.91 53.38 26.65
N ALA A 21 -20.54 52.13 26.91
CA ALA A 21 -20.93 51.00 26.08
C ALA A 21 -22.36 50.57 26.44
N ILE A 22 -23.30 50.82 25.52
CA ILE A 22 -24.61 50.18 25.50
C ILE A 22 -24.40 48.74 25.02
N ALA A 23 -24.85 47.78 25.84
CA ALA A 23 -24.85 46.38 25.50
C ALA A 23 -25.71 46.12 24.24
N MET A 24 -25.08 45.60 23.19
CA MET A 24 -25.76 44.86 22.13
C MET A 24 -25.27 43.42 22.19
N THR A 25 -26.14 42.55 22.70
CA THR A 25 -26.03 41.10 22.68
C THR A 25 -25.85 40.61 21.25
N LYS A 26 -24.67 40.06 20.94
CA LYS A 26 -24.43 39.22 19.76
C LYS A 26 -25.31 37.96 19.84
N PRO A 27 -25.80 37.43 18.71
CA PRO A 27 -26.60 36.21 18.69
C PRO A 27 -25.78 35.03 19.21
N ASN A 28 -26.43 34.21 20.05
CA ASN A 28 -25.93 32.95 20.57
C ASN A 28 -25.41 32.08 19.41
N ALA A 29 -24.10 31.87 19.35
CA ALA A 29 -23.59 30.64 18.78
C ALA A 29 -24.09 29.52 19.68
N MET A 30 -25.03 28.71 19.19
CA MET A 30 -25.34 27.41 19.79
C MET A 30 -24.04 26.60 19.76
N THR A 31 -23.32 26.62 20.87
CA THR A 31 -22.27 25.67 21.18
C THR A 31 -22.93 24.31 21.31
N MET A 32 -22.80 23.48 20.27
CA MET A 32 -23.09 22.06 20.40
C MET A 32 -22.13 21.47 21.45
N PRO A 33 -22.63 20.64 22.39
CA PRO A 33 -21.82 20.11 23.46
C PRO A 33 -20.72 19.20 22.91
N ASN A 34 -19.51 19.39 23.42
CA ASN A 34 -18.25 18.76 23.03
C ASN A 34 -18.19 17.22 23.27
N ALA A 35 -19.34 16.58 23.53
CA ALA A 35 -19.47 15.16 23.87
C ALA A 35 -20.13 14.33 22.75
N GLU A 36 -20.74 14.96 21.73
CA GLU A 36 -21.31 14.26 20.57
C GLU A 36 -20.35 14.21 19.37
N ARG A 37 -19.22 14.91 19.45
CA ARG A 37 -18.16 14.83 18.43
C ARG A 37 -17.32 13.55 18.53
N SER A 38 -17.51 12.78 19.60
CA SER A 38 -16.71 11.59 19.93
C SER A 38 -17.41 10.26 19.69
N VAL A 39 -18.55 10.22 18.98
CA VAL A 39 -19.31 8.96 18.73
C VAL A 39 -19.65 8.76 17.25
N ALA A 40 -19.00 9.48 16.34
CA ALA A 40 -19.15 9.27 14.88
C ALA A 40 -17.81 9.34 14.11
N LEU A 41 -16.71 8.93 14.73
CA LEU A 41 -15.52 8.49 13.99
C LEU A 41 -15.64 6.98 13.84
N GLU A 42 -16.33 6.52 12.79
CA GLU A 42 -16.02 5.21 12.23
C GLU A 42 -14.54 5.26 11.82
N GLN A 43 -13.68 4.71 12.67
CA GLN A 43 -12.23 4.79 12.54
C GLN A 43 -11.78 3.93 11.36
N CYS A 44 -11.53 4.56 10.22
CA CYS A 44 -10.68 3.95 9.21
C CYS A 44 -9.27 3.80 9.79
N SER A 45 -8.82 2.56 9.94
CA SER A 45 -7.47 2.25 10.41
C SER A 45 -6.57 1.97 9.21
N ALA A 46 -5.58 2.84 8.97
CA ALA A 46 -4.56 2.58 7.95
C ALA A 46 -3.73 1.31 8.26
N HIS A 47 -3.71 0.89 9.53
CA HIS A 47 -2.82 -0.16 10.03
C HIS A 47 -3.42 -1.56 10.04
N LYS A 48 -4.75 -1.67 10.09
CA LYS A 48 -5.43 -2.97 10.06
C LYS A 48 -6.61 -2.89 9.11
N LEU A 49 -6.44 -3.41 7.91
CA LEU A 49 -7.44 -3.35 6.85
C LEU A 49 -7.27 -4.48 5.83
N LYS A 50 -8.33 -4.72 5.09
CA LYS A 50 -8.35 -5.44 3.82
C LYS A 50 -8.73 -4.45 2.72
N ALA A 51 -8.00 -4.45 1.60
CA ALA A 51 -8.36 -3.71 0.40
C ALA A 51 -8.30 -4.64 -0.81
N VAL A 52 -9.38 -4.69 -1.59
CA VAL A 52 -9.50 -5.53 -2.79
C VAL A 52 -9.36 -4.65 -4.02
N TYR A 53 -8.49 -5.08 -4.94
CA TYR A 53 -8.15 -4.38 -6.16
C TYR A 53 -8.43 -5.25 -7.37
N ARG A 54 -8.88 -4.59 -8.43
CA ARG A 54 -8.82 -5.09 -9.79
C ARG A 54 -7.69 -4.41 -10.55
N ILE A 55 -6.89 -5.19 -11.26
CA ILE A 55 -5.72 -4.73 -12.01
C ILE A 55 -5.91 -5.14 -13.46
N LYS A 56 -5.93 -4.15 -14.36
CA LYS A 56 -5.96 -4.38 -15.80
C LYS A 56 -4.64 -4.00 -16.43
N LYS A 57 -4.09 -4.91 -17.22
CA LYS A 57 -2.88 -4.70 -18.01
C LYS A 57 -3.22 -4.84 -19.48
N THR A 58 -3.00 -3.78 -20.26
CA THR A 58 -3.29 -3.76 -21.69
C THR A 58 -2.01 -3.55 -22.50
N PHE A 59 -1.70 -4.48 -23.40
CA PHE A 59 -0.57 -4.40 -24.31
C PHE A 59 -0.97 -4.87 -25.70
N ASN A 60 -0.64 -4.09 -26.74
CA ASN A 60 -0.98 -4.41 -28.14
C ASN A 60 -2.47 -4.78 -28.36
N GLY A 61 -3.38 -4.18 -27.60
CA GLY A 61 -4.82 -4.45 -27.68
C GLY A 61 -5.28 -5.70 -26.91
N GLN A 62 -4.37 -6.52 -26.39
CA GLN A 62 -4.70 -7.61 -25.46
C GLN A 62 -4.80 -7.06 -24.05
N THR A 63 -5.81 -7.51 -23.31
CA THR A 63 -6.06 -7.10 -21.92
C THR A 63 -6.06 -8.32 -21.02
N ILE A 64 -5.27 -8.27 -19.96
CA ILE A 64 -5.28 -9.20 -18.84
C ILE A 64 -5.91 -8.48 -17.65
N ASP A 65 -6.75 -9.20 -16.91
CA ASP A 65 -7.49 -8.69 -15.77
C ASP A 65 -7.27 -9.62 -14.59
N THR A 66 -6.71 -9.10 -13.50
CA THR A 66 -6.37 -9.90 -12.31
C THR A 66 -6.85 -9.20 -11.04
N SER A 67 -6.95 -9.99 -9.96
CA SER A 67 -7.30 -9.49 -8.64
C SER A 67 -6.10 -9.47 -7.70
N LEU A 68 -6.07 -8.48 -6.82
CA LEU A 68 -5.12 -8.39 -5.71
C LEU A 68 -5.88 -8.03 -4.44
N THR A 69 -5.63 -8.77 -3.36
CA THR A 69 -6.06 -8.35 -2.02
C THR A 69 -4.85 -7.93 -1.19
N LEU A 70 -4.88 -6.68 -0.72
CA LEU A 70 -3.95 -6.16 0.27
C LEU A 70 -4.52 -6.41 1.67
N LEU A 71 -3.78 -7.13 2.51
CA LEU A 71 -4.07 -7.30 3.93
C LEU A 71 -3.00 -6.58 4.75
N ARG A 72 -3.41 -5.81 5.75
CA ARG A 72 -2.51 -5.21 6.73
C ARG A 72 -2.93 -5.62 8.12
N ASP A 73 -1.94 -5.97 8.93
CA ASP A 73 -2.08 -6.12 10.38
C ASP A 73 -0.84 -5.56 11.08
N GLY A 74 -0.88 -4.25 11.33
CA GLY A 74 0.21 -3.50 11.96
C GLY A 74 1.50 -3.54 11.13
N ASN A 75 2.45 -4.37 11.58
CA ASN A 75 3.77 -4.53 10.97
C ASN A 75 3.84 -5.71 9.98
N THR A 76 2.72 -6.38 9.72
CA THR A 76 2.63 -7.43 8.70
C THR A 76 1.74 -6.94 7.57
N VAL A 77 2.18 -7.12 6.33
CA VAL A 77 1.39 -6.86 5.13
C VAL A 77 1.45 -8.06 4.21
N ALA A 78 0.33 -8.43 3.61
CA ALA A 78 0.25 -9.47 2.60
C ALA A 78 -0.44 -9.00 1.33
N HIS A 79 0.10 -9.42 0.20
CA HIS A 79 -0.47 -9.31 -1.14
C HIS A 79 -0.95 -10.70 -1.53
N VAL A 80 -2.26 -10.90 -1.51
CA VAL A 80 -2.90 -12.16 -1.88
C VAL A 80 -3.31 -12.06 -3.35
N TYR A 81 -2.88 -13.02 -4.16
CA TYR A 81 -3.16 -13.12 -5.59
C TYR A 81 -4.06 -14.33 -5.82
N PRO A 82 -5.40 -14.17 -5.83
CA PRO A 82 -6.33 -15.29 -5.89
C PRO A 82 -6.17 -16.11 -7.17
N ASP A 83 -5.86 -15.46 -8.30
CA ASP A 83 -5.75 -16.08 -9.62
C ASP A 83 -4.60 -17.09 -9.70
N THR A 84 -3.57 -16.92 -8.88
CA THR A 84 -2.41 -17.82 -8.82
C THR A 84 -2.35 -18.64 -7.54
N GLN A 85 -3.24 -18.40 -6.57
CA GLN A 85 -3.17 -19.02 -5.24
C GLN A 85 -1.80 -18.81 -4.55
N ILE A 86 -1.19 -17.64 -4.78
CA ILE A 86 0.05 -17.20 -4.14
C ILE A 86 -0.27 -16.04 -3.22
N THR A 87 0.33 -16.04 -2.03
CA THR A 87 0.36 -14.86 -1.16
C THR A 87 1.81 -14.47 -0.89
N GLU A 88 2.12 -13.21 -1.09
CA GLU A 88 3.42 -12.64 -0.72
C GLU A 88 3.23 -11.81 0.54
N SER A 89 4.06 -12.03 1.55
CA SER A 89 3.94 -11.36 2.85
C SER A 89 5.26 -10.77 3.30
N TRP A 90 5.16 -9.69 4.04
CA TRP A 90 6.30 -8.96 4.58
C TRP A 90 6.02 -8.57 6.02
N PHE A 91 6.98 -8.88 6.89
CA PHE A 91 6.99 -8.43 8.27
C PHE A 91 8.08 -7.37 8.47
N LEU A 92 7.71 -6.19 8.94
CA LEU A 92 8.65 -5.16 9.37
C LEU A 92 9.04 -5.36 10.83
N ASN A 93 10.30 -5.71 11.08
CA ASN A 93 10.80 -5.81 12.44
C ASN A 93 11.06 -4.41 13.04
N PRO A 94 10.32 -3.98 14.08
CA PRO A 94 10.43 -2.63 14.62
C PRO A 94 11.74 -2.36 15.37
N ARG A 95 12.53 -3.40 15.67
CA ARG A 95 13.81 -3.26 16.39
C ARG A 95 14.96 -2.86 15.49
N ASN A 96 14.94 -3.28 14.23
CA ASN A 96 16.05 -3.08 13.29
C ASN A 96 15.61 -2.58 11.90
N ASN A 97 14.31 -2.34 11.70
CA ASN A 97 13.69 -1.90 10.45
C ASN A 97 14.00 -2.81 9.25
N LYS A 98 14.31 -4.08 9.50
CA LYS A 98 14.47 -5.08 8.45
C LYS A 98 13.12 -5.67 8.08
N VAL A 99 12.92 -5.89 6.78
CA VAL A 99 11.72 -6.52 6.24
C VAL A 99 12.02 -8.00 6.04
N LYS A 100 11.27 -8.91 6.67
CA LYS A 100 11.37 -10.35 6.43
C LYS A 100 10.30 -10.75 5.40
N PRO A 101 10.68 -11.21 4.20
CA PRO A 101 9.74 -11.72 3.20
C PRO A 101 9.35 -13.18 3.49
N THR A 102 8.10 -13.52 3.18
CA THR A 102 7.61 -14.91 3.14
C THR A 102 6.68 -15.07 1.95
N ARG A 103 6.86 -16.14 1.17
CA ARG A 103 5.98 -16.48 0.06
C ARG A 103 5.17 -17.72 0.40
N PHE A 104 3.86 -17.61 0.37
CA PHE A 104 2.92 -18.68 0.63
C PHE A 104 2.34 -19.20 -0.68
N PHE A 105 2.25 -20.53 -0.78
CA PHE A 105 1.62 -21.26 -1.86
C PHE A 105 0.32 -21.84 -1.28
N ASP A 106 -0.75 -21.05 -1.38
CA ASP A 106 -2.00 -21.28 -0.65
C ASP A 106 -2.67 -22.60 -1.05
N GLU A 107 -2.55 -23.02 -2.32
CA GLU A 107 -3.06 -24.31 -2.80
C GLU A 107 -2.39 -25.50 -2.09
N HIS A 108 -1.09 -25.36 -1.77
CA HIS A 108 -0.28 -26.45 -1.21
C HIS A 108 -0.12 -26.36 0.31
N GLN A 109 -0.59 -25.28 0.94
CA GLN A 109 -0.35 -24.98 2.36
C GLN A 109 1.14 -25.01 2.72
N ARG A 110 1.95 -24.43 1.82
CA ARG A 110 3.42 -24.34 1.93
C ARG A 110 3.86 -22.90 1.99
N ALA A 111 4.99 -22.65 2.65
CA ALA A 111 5.64 -21.34 2.66
C ALA A 111 7.14 -21.47 2.42
N ILE A 112 7.71 -20.48 1.74
CA ILE A 112 9.15 -20.28 1.68
C ILE A 112 9.48 -18.98 2.43
N GLU A 113 10.38 -19.09 3.41
CA GLU A 113 10.84 -17.96 4.20
C GLU A 113 12.17 -17.43 3.68
N TYR A 114 12.29 -16.12 3.60
CA TYR A 114 13.48 -15.43 3.10
C TYR A 114 14.14 -14.64 4.22
N GLN A 115 15.46 -14.55 4.18
CA GLN A 115 16.21 -13.62 5.01
C GLN A 115 15.98 -12.18 4.54
N PRO A 116 16.15 -11.15 5.40
CA PRO A 116 15.79 -9.77 5.03
C PRO A 116 16.54 -9.13 3.86
N GLU A 117 17.63 -9.73 3.40
CA GLU A 117 18.40 -9.26 2.24
C GLU A 117 18.14 -10.09 0.98
N GLU A 118 17.30 -11.12 1.09
CA GLU A 118 16.91 -11.99 -0.01
C GLU A 118 15.61 -11.49 -0.65
N SER A 119 15.42 -11.84 -1.92
CA SER A 119 14.26 -11.45 -2.70
C SER A 119 13.76 -12.62 -3.53
N PHE A 120 12.45 -12.72 -3.67
CA PHE A 120 11.79 -13.61 -4.63
C PHE A 120 11.22 -12.88 -5.86
N THR A 121 11.46 -11.57 -5.98
CA THR A 121 11.10 -10.78 -7.17
C THR A 121 12.28 -9.95 -7.66
N GLN A 122 12.16 -9.38 -8.87
CA GLN A 122 13.10 -8.36 -9.36
C GLN A 122 13.03 -7.02 -8.60
N PHE A 123 12.09 -6.87 -7.66
CA PHE A 123 11.88 -5.64 -6.91
C PHE A 123 12.57 -5.70 -5.55
N ASP A 124 12.95 -4.52 -5.04
CA ASP A 124 13.54 -4.41 -3.70
C ASP A 124 12.48 -4.74 -2.62
N GLU A 125 12.57 -5.93 -2.01
CA GLU A 125 11.70 -6.38 -0.91
C GLU A 125 11.84 -5.52 0.35
N ARG A 126 12.93 -4.76 0.48
CA ARG A 126 13.18 -3.87 1.62
C ARG A 126 12.38 -2.58 1.56
N ASN A 127 11.76 -2.25 0.41
CA ASN A 127 10.91 -1.06 0.29
C ASN A 127 9.56 -1.28 0.97
N TRP A 128 9.55 -1.16 2.30
CA TRP A 128 8.36 -1.35 3.13
C TRP A 128 7.17 -0.53 2.65
N SER A 129 7.37 0.75 2.33
CA SER A 129 6.27 1.62 1.89
C SER A 129 5.54 1.05 0.67
N ARG A 130 6.28 0.54 -0.33
CA ARG A 130 5.69 -0.08 -1.51
C ARG A 130 4.90 -1.34 -1.16
N ARG A 131 5.39 -2.18 -0.26
CA ARG A 131 4.66 -3.39 0.16
C ARG A 131 3.43 -3.01 0.96
N TYR A 132 3.58 -2.08 1.89
CA TYR A 132 2.49 -1.61 2.71
C TYR A 132 1.36 -0.99 1.90
N GLN A 133 1.68 -0.15 0.92
CA GLN A 133 0.73 0.79 0.32
C GLN A 133 0.64 0.74 -1.21
N LEU A 134 1.24 -0.29 -1.82
CA LEU A 134 1.28 -0.59 -3.26
C LEU A 134 2.10 0.41 -4.10
N VAL A 135 2.30 1.63 -3.62
CA VAL A 135 3.12 2.66 -4.25
C VAL A 135 4.20 3.12 -3.29
N ALA A 136 5.47 3.12 -3.72
CA ALA A 136 6.57 3.58 -2.89
C ALA A 136 6.38 5.04 -2.46
N GLN A 137 6.78 5.38 -1.23
CA GLN A 137 6.67 6.75 -0.72
C GLN A 137 7.42 7.75 -1.60
N GLN A 138 8.62 7.40 -2.06
CA GLN A 138 9.42 8.21 -2.98
C GLN A 138 8.67 8.52 -4.29
N THR A 139 7.90 7.55 -4.80
CA THR A 139 7.05 7.78 -5.98
C THR A 139 5.93 8.76 -5.63
N LEU A 140 5.19 8.55 -4.53
CA LEU A 140 4.12 9.47 -4.11
C LEU A 140 4.61 10.91 -3.96
N ASP A 141 5.79 11.10 -3.38
CA ASP A 141 6.41 12.40 -3.14
C ASP A 141 6.87 13.08 -4.45
N SER A 142 7.19 12.30 -5.48
CA SER A 142 7.61 12.79 -6.79
C SER A 142 6.44 13.25 -7.69
N LEU A 143 5.20 12.92 -7.34
CA LEU A 143 4.02 13.26 -8.14
C LEU A 143 3.44 14.63 -7.76
N ASP A 144 3.10 15.40 -8.79
CA ASP A 144 2.46 16.70 -8.64
C ASP A 144 1.03 16.54 -8.11
N VAL A 145 0.66 17.32 -7.11
CA VAL A 145 -0.71 17.36 -6.58
C VAL A 145 -1.57 18.24 -7.48
N GLU A 146 -2.62 17.66 -8.08
CA GLU A 146 -3.58 18.40 -8.89
C GLU A 146 -4.72 18.97 -8.04
N LYS A 147 -5.21 18.16 -7.10
CA LYS A 147 -6.36 18.48 -6.26
C LYS A 147 -6.31 17.67 -4.97
N SER A 148 -6.87 18.22 -3.90
CA SER A 148 -7.25 17.47 -2.71
C SER A 148 -8.72 17.73 -2.41
N GLU A 149 -9.45 16.69 -2.01
CA GLU A 149 -10.88 16.77 -1.72
C GLU A 149 -11.30 15.72 -0.70
N GLY A 150 -12.54 15.82 -0.23
CA GLY A 150 -13.07 14.95 0.81
C GLY A 150 -12.53 15.30 2.20
N GLU A 151 -13.07 14.63 3.20
CA GLU A 151 -12.70 14.83 4.60
C GLU A 151 -12.52 13.47 5.27
N LEU A 152 -11.69 13.44 6.32
CA LEU A 152 -11.45 12.25 7.13
C LEU A 152 -11.10 11.03 6.27
N CYS A 153 -11.80 9.90 6.45
CA CYS A 153 -11.58 8.64 5.75
C CYS A 153 -11.80 8.70 4.24
N GLU A 154 -12.60 9.66 3.78
CA GLU A 154 -12.91 9.87 2.37
C GLU A 154 -12.01 10.95 1.73
N SER A 155 -10.98 11.41 2.43
CA SER A 155 -10.01 12.33 1.86
C SER A 155 -9.21 11.69 0.72
N ARG A 156 -9.22 12.37 -0.43
CA ARG A 156 -8.55 11.97 -1.67
C ARG A 156 -7.55 13.03 -2.09
N ILE A 157 -6.40 12.59 -2.59
CA ILE A 157 -5.41 13.43 -3.24
C ILE A 157 -5.25 12.94 -4.68
N HIS A 158 -5.52 13.82 -5.64
CA HIS A 158 -5.31 13.57 -7.06
C HIS A 158 -3.89 13.99 -7.41
N LYS A 159 -3.11 13.06 -7.97
CA LYS A 159 -1.70 13.21 -8.27
C LYS A 159 -1.43 12.82 -9.73
N LYS A 160 -0.47 13.50 -10.36
CA LYS A 160 -0.01 13.17 -11.72
C LYS A 160 1.50 13.11 -11.84
N GLY A 161 1.97 12.33 -12.79
CA GLY A 161 3.35 12.37 -13.24
C GLY A 161 3.62 13.60 -14.12
N VAL A 162 4.88 14.06 -14.12
CA VAL A 162 5.34 15.26 -14.87
C VAL A 162 4.96 15.20 -16.35
N ASN A 163 5.00 14.01 -16.96
CA ASN A 163 4.72 13.81 -18.38
C ASN A 163 3.25 13.47 -18.67
N GLY A 164 2.37 13.48 -17.67
CA GLY A 164 0.96 13.10 -17.79
C GLY A 164 0.73 11.60 -18.06
N ASN A 165 1.77 10.78 -18.03
CA ASN A 165 1.68 9.34 -18.28
C ASN A 165 1.23 8.52 -17.06
N LEU A 166 1.03 9.17 -15.92
CA LEU A 166 0.59 8.57 -14.67
C LEU A 166 -0.45 9.48 -14.01
N HIS A 167 -1.60 8.92 -13.66
CA HIS A 167 -2.61 9.52 -12.80
C HIS A 167 -2.89 8.62 -11.61
N LEU A 168 -2.93 9.20 -10.41
CA LEU A 168 -3.15 8.51 -9.15
C LEU A 168 -4.21 9.24 -8.33
N VAL A 169 -5.23 8.54 -7.89
CA VAL A 169 -6.14 9.00 -6.83
C VAL A 169 -5.76 8.25 -5.55
N TRP A 170 -5.35 9.00 -4.52
CA TRP A 170 -4.81 8.47 -3.28
C TRP A 170 -5.75 8.74 -2.09
N LYS A 171 -6.22 7.69 -1.40
CA LYS A 171 -6.95 7.82 -0.13
C LYS A 171 -5.96 8.05 1.01
N ASN A 172 -5.77 9.30 1.40
CA ASN A 172 -4.70 9.67 2.32
C ASN A 172 -4.87 9.09 3.74
N ALA A 173 -6.09 9.11 4.27
CA ALA A 173 -6.37 8.67 5.64
C ALA A 173 -6.08 7.17 5.88
N VAL A 174 -6.19 6.34 4.85
CA VAL A 174 -5.94 4.88 4.92
C VAL A 174 -4.71 4.44 4.13
N GLN A 175 -4.01 5.39 3.50
CA GLN A 175 -2.85 5.14 2.66
C GLN A 175 -3.13 4.07 1.57
N LEU A 176 -4.19 4.27 0.78
CA LEU A 176 -4.56 3.35 -0.30
C LEU A 176 -4.61 4.04 -1.65
N VAL A 177 -4.23 3.30 -2.69
CA VAL A 177 -4.54 3.66 -4.08
C VAL A 177 -6.04 3.52 -4.24
N GLU A 178 -6.76 4.59 -4.58
CA GLU A 178 -8.17 4.46 -5.00
C GLU A 178 -8.22 4.06 -6.48
N SER A 179 -7.41 4.74 -7.29
CA SER A 179 -7.18 4.38 -8.68
C SER A 179 -5.78 4.78 -9.14
N LEU A 180 -5.21 4.00 -10.04
CA LEU A 180 -3.95 4.28 -10.73
C LEU A 180 -4.17 4.02 -12.21
N SER A 181 -3.67 4.91 -13.06
CA SER A 181 -3.53 4.67 -14.51
C SER A 181 -2.14 5.09 -14.92
N VAL A 182 -1.38 4.17 -15.50
CA VAL A 182 -0.02 4.43 -15.98
C VAL A 182 0.19 3.85 -17.37
N THR A 183 0.84 4.61 -18.23
CA THR A 183 1.36 4.13 -19.52
C THR A 183 2.88 4.11 -19.48
N LEU A 184 3.45 2.92 -19.66
CA LEU A 184 4.90 2.71 -19.71
C LEU A 184 5.46 3.01 -21.10
N PRO A 185 6.77 3.33 -21.23
CA PRO A 185 7.39 3.64 -22.52
C PRO A 185 7.29 2.53 -23.57
N ASN A 186 7.17 1.27 -23.14
CA ASN A 186 7.00 0.13 -24.03
C ASN A 186 5.57 0.03 -24.60
N GLY A 187 4.63 0.86 -24.17
CA GLY A 187 3.22 0.84 -24.60
C GLY A 187 2.30 -0.01 -23.71
N LEU A 188 2.83 -0.65 -22.65
CA LEU A 188 2.00 -1.31 -21.64
C LEU A 188 1.21 -0.26 -20.87
N LYS A 189 -0.11 -0.44 -20.80
CA LYS A 189 -1.00 0.33 -19.93
C LYS A 189 -1.39 -0.52 -18.74
N GLU A 190 -1.35 0.07 -17.56
CA GLU A 190 -1.74 -0.60 -16.32
C GLU A 190 -2.71 0.28 -15.53
N GLU A 191 -3.83 -0.31 -15.12
CA GLU A 191 -4.93 0.37 -14.43
C GLU A 191 -5.29 -0.41 -13.16
N TRP A 192 -5.30 0.27 -12.02
CA TRP A 192 -5.70 -0.30 -10.74
C TRP A 192 -6.98 0.38 -10.27
N THR A 193 -7.93 -0.39 -9.79
CA THR A 193 -9.19 0.10 -9.22
C THR A 193 -9.40 -0.54 -7.85
N LEU A 194 -9.56 0.28 -6.82
CA LEU A 194 -9.98 -0.17 -5.50
C LEU A 194 -11.47 -0.52 -5.53
N GLU A 195 -11.79 -1.79 -5.34
CA GLU A 195 -13.16 -2.28 -5.38
C GLU A 195 -13.83 -2.23 -3.99
N SER A 196 -13.08 -2.54 -2.93
CA SER A 196 -13.61 -2.49 -1.57
C SER A 196 -12.51 -2.31 -0.52
N VAL A 197 -12.90 -1.75 0.62
CA VAL A 197 -12.09 -1.68 1.85
C VAL A 197 -12.92 -2.24 2.99
N SER A 198 -12.32 -3.10 3.82
CA SER A 198 -12.92 -3.63 5.04
C SER A 198 -11.96 -3.46 6.22
N PHE A 199 -12.51 -3.20 7.39
CA PHE A 199 -11.79 -3.10 8.67
C PHE A 199 -12.19 -4.24 9.62
N ASP A 200 -12.73 -5.33 9.08
CA ASP A 200 -13.09 -6.54 9.83
C ASP A 200 -11.83 -7.19 10.42
N MET A 201 -11.60 -6.94 11.71
CA MET A 201 -10.38 -7.37 12.40
C MET A 201 -10.31 -8.89 12.52
N ASP A 202 -11.43 -9.56 12.80
CA ASP A 202 -11.49 -11.00 12.98
C ASP A 202 -11.18 -11.71 11.65
N TYR A 203 -11.72 -11.21 10.54
CA TYR A 203 -11.39 -11.72 9.22
C TYR A 203 -9.88 -11.58 8.93
N ILE A 204 -9.31 -10.39 9.14
CA ILE A 204 -7.89 -10.11 8.87
C ILE A 204 -6.99 -11.03 9.71
N GLU A 205 -7.27 -11.16 11.00
CA GLU A 205 -6.51 -12.04 11.90
C GLU A 205 -6.60 -13.51 11.46
N SER A 206 -7.78 -13.96 11.05
CA SER A 206 -7.98 -15.33 10.57
C SER A 206 -7.18 -15.65 9.30
N GLU A 207 -7.03 -14.68 8.39
CA GLU A 207 -6.26 -14.85 7.15
C GLU A 207 -4.75 -15.01 7.41
N PHE A 208 -4.21 -14.28 8.39
CA PHE A 208 -2.82 -14.46 8.81
C PHE A 208 -2.64 -15.74 9.61
N ALA A 209 -3.50 -16.00 10.60
CA ALA A 209 -3.43 -17.21 11.43
C ALA A 209 -3.53 -18.50 10.61
N LYS A 210 -4.31 -18.50 9.52
CA LYS A 210 -4.36 -19.62 8.55
C LYS A 210 -2.98 -19.90 7.94
N ARG A 211 -2.23 -18.87 7.57
CA ARG A 211 -0.93 -19.00 6.89
C ARG A 211 0.20 -19.34 7.85
N ASP A 212 0.06 -18.96 9.12
CA ASP A 212 0.98 -19.37 10.19
C ASP A 212 0.98 -20.89 10.42
N THR A 213 -0.04 -21.63 9.96
CA THR A 213 -0.07 -23.11 10.04
C THR A 213 0.57 -23.80 8.84
N TYR A 214 1.03 -23.08 7.82
CA TYR A 214 1.61 -23.69 6.63
C TYR A 214 2.99 -24.29 6.93
N PHE A 215 3.35 -25.36 6.22
CA PHE A 215 4.68 -25.92 6.35
C PHE A 215 5.69 -25.00 5.65
N ALA A 216 6.50 -24.31 6.46
CA ALA A 216 7.49 -23.36 6.02
C ALA A 216 8.87 -24.01 5.81
N THR A 217 9.54 -23.64 4.73
CA THR A 217 10.91 -24.05 4.40
C THR A 217 11.77 -22.79 4.27
N ASP A 218 12.96 -22.78 4.88
CA ASP A 218 13.91 -21.68 4.65
C ASP A 218 14.36 -21.72 3.18
N TYR A 219 14.47 -20.56 2.54
CA TYR A 219 14.92 -20.45 1.15
C TYR A 219 16.25 -21.16 0.90
N ALA A 220 17.17 -21.13 1.86
CA ALA A 220 18.45 -21.83 1.75
C ALA A 220 18.32 -23.36 1.67
N ASP A 221 17.24 -23.93 2.23
CA ASP A 221 17.02 -25.38 2.33
C ASP A 221 16.23 -25.95 1.14
N VAL A 222 15.67 -25.11 0.26
CA VAL A 222 14.85 -25.57 -0.88
C VAL A 222 15.62 -26.50 -1.82
N GLY A 223 16.93 -26.34 -1.91
CA GLY A 223 17.81 -27.16 -2.75
C GLY A 223 18.33 -28.44 -2.10
N ASP A 224 18.17 -28.62 -0.78
CA ASP A 224 18.78 -29.72 -0.04
C ASP A 224 17.88 -30.95 0.07
N ASP A 225 16.55 -30.76 0.02
CA ASP A 225 15.56 -31.85 0.09
C ASP A 225 14.93 -32.15 -1.26
N HIS A 226 15.59 -33.05 -2.01
CA HIS A 226 15.09 -33.58 -3.28
C HIS A 226 14.01 -34.67 -3.14
N THR A 227 13.58 -35.01 -1.92
CA THR A 227 12.52 -35.99 -1.69
C THR A 227 11.14 -35.35 -1.58
N ASP A 228 11.09 -34.04 -1.32
CA ASP A 228 9.86 -33.25 -1.34
C ASP A 228 9.47 -32.88 -2.78
N GLN A 229 8.32 -33.39 -3.24
CA GLN A 229 7.81 -33.14 -4.59
C GLN A 229 7.45 -31.66 -4.84
N PHE A 230 7.04 -30.93 -3.80
CA PHE A 230 6.73 -29.50 -3.92
C PHE A 230 8.02 -28.71 -4.16
N LEU A 231 9.07 -28.95 -3.36
CA LEU A 231 10.37 -28.27 -3.53
C LEU A 231 11.02 -28.64 -4.86
N THR A 232 10.94 -29.91 -5.25
CA THR A 232 11.43 -30.37 -6.56
C THR A 232 10.71 -29.67 -7.71
N THR A 233 9.39 -29.48 -7.61
CA THR A 233 8.61 -28.71 -8.60
C THR A 233 9.07 -27.25 -8.64
N MET A 234 9.27 -26.61 -7.49
CA MET A 234 9.77 -25.23 -7.44
C MET A 234 11.14 -25.05 -8.11
N VAL A 235 12.07 -25.99 -7.88
CA VAL A 235 13.40 -25.99 -8.50
C VAL A 235 13.30 -26.18 -10.02
N ASN A 236 12.46 -27.12 -10.49
CA ASN A 236 12.31 -27.41 -11.91
C ASN A 236 11.64 -26.27 -12.70
N LEU A 237 10.81 -25.47 -12.03
CA LEU A 237 10.17 -24.28 -12.61
C LEU A 237 11.06 -23.03 -12.56
N GLY A 238 12.35 -23.20 -12.21
CA GLY A 238 13.34 -22.13 -12.21
C GLY A 238 13.26 -21.18 -11.01
N PHE A 239 12.54 -21.56 -9.96
CA PHE A 239 11.88 -20.63 -9.04
C PHE A 239 10.97 -19.67 -9.84
N VAL A 240 9.75 -19.48 -9.39
CA VAL A 240 8.84 -18.52 -10.03
C VAL A 240 9.37 -17.10 -9.76
N GLU A 241 10.41 -16.67 -10.49
CA GLU A 241 11.17 -15.41 -10.32
C GLU A 241 10.31 -14.18 -10.66
N GLY A 242 9.20 -14.40 -11.37
CA GLY A 242 8.11 -13.44 -11.42
C GLY A 242 7.30 -13.50 -10.13
N GLY A 243 7.30 -12.44 -9.34
CA GLY A 243 6.32 -12.27 -8.26
C GLY A 243 4.91 -12.61 -8.77
N ALA A 244 3.97 -12.97 -7.90
CA ALA A 244 2.58 -13.18 -8.32
C ALA A 244 1.92 -11.89 -8.89
N SER A 245 2.60 -10.75 -8.74
CA SER A 245 2.39 -9.50 -9.48
C SER A 245 2.54 -9.58 -11.02
N GLY A 246 3.04 -10.70 -11.54
CA GLY A 246 3.08 -11.03 -12.96
C GLY A 246 4.17 -12.06 -13.21
N PHE A 247 3.81 -13.20 -13.79
CA PHE A 247 4.39 -13.77 -15.01
C PHE A 247 4.07 -15.26 -15.10
N TYR A 248 3.93 -16.00 -13.99
CA TYR A 248 3.64 -17.44 -14.01
C TYR A 248 2.62 -17.86 -12.93
N ASN A 249 1.84 -18.91 -13.20
CA ASN A 249 0.99 -19.59 -12.20
C ASN A 249 1.82 -20.57 -11.35
N VAL A 250 1.17 -21.25 -10.39
CA VAL A 250 1.81 -22.24 -9.50
C VAL A 250 2.28 -23.51 -10.21
N GLN A 251 1.81 -23.74 -11.45
CA GLN A 251 2.30 -24.79 -12.35
C GLN A 251 3.50 -24.31 -13.20
N GLY A 252 3.95 -23.05 -13.03
CA GLY A 252 5.03 -22.45 -13.82
C GLY A 252 4.65 -22.16 -15.27
N GLU A 253 3.36 -22.16 -15.58
CA GLU A 253 2.85 -21.74 -16.88
C GLU A 253 2.75 -20.21 -16.89
N ALA A 254 3.13 -19.59 -18.00
CA ALA A 254 3.03 -18.15 -18.11
C ALA A 254 1.55 -17.73 -18.00
N LEU A 255 1.26 -16.70 -17.19
CA LEU A 255 -0.04 -16.04 -17.25
C LEU A 255 -0.12 -15.37 -18.63
N GLU A 256 -0.94 -15.94 -19.52
CA GLU A 256 -0.94 -15.69 -20.97
C GLU A 256 -0.70 -14.22 -21.35
N GLY A 257 0.34 -13.95 -22.15
CA GLY A 257 0.60 -12.60 -22.64
C GLY A 257 2.01 -12.28 -23.13
N GLN A 258 3.01 -13.18 -23.08
CA GLN A 258 4.28 -12.95 -23.77
C GLN A 258 5.02 -14.24 -24.15
N HIS A 259 5.56 -14.21 -25.36
CA HIS A 259 6.30 -15.29 -26.01
C HIS A 259 7.56 -15.68 -25.24
N GLY A 260 7.82 -16.98 -25.20
CA GLY A 260 8.95 -17.57 -24.53
C GLY A 260 10.29 -16.99 -24.97
N HIS A 261 11.16 -16.82 -24.00
CA HIS A 261 12.59 -16.84 -24.23
C HIS A 261 13.07 -18.24 -23.83
N SER A 262 13.37 -19.07 -24.84
CA SER A 262 14.22 -20.23 -24.60
C SER A 262 15.61 -19.73 -24.28
N HIS A 263 16.18 -20.21 -23.19
CA HIS A 263 17.63 -20.29 -23.08
C HIS A 263 18.18 -21.33 -24.05
#